data_AF-A0A2N3HRX7-F1
#
_entry.id   AF-A0A2N3HRX7-F1
#
_cell.length_a   1.000
_cell.length_b   1.000
_cell.length_c   1.000
_cell.angle_alpha   90.00
_cell.angle_beta   90.00
_cell.angle_gamma   90.00
#
_symmetry.space_group_name_H-M   'P 1'
#
loop_
_entity.id
_entity.type
_entity.pdbx_description
1 polymer ?
#
loop_
_entity_poly.entity_id
_entity_poly.type
_entity_poly.pdbx_seq_one_letter_code
_entity_poly.pdbx_strand_id
1 'polypeptide(L)' 'MEKICHTPSEIFQVEKRGFIRKGYYADLVLLKEETFQYKVDKTFVNGHLAYNNTVFDESKKGMRLSFER' A
#
# COMPACT_ATOMS: atom_id res chain seq x y z
N MET A 1 6.01 11.34 1.45
CA MET A 1 5.96 9.86 1.38
C MET A 1 6.70 9.21 2.55
N GLU A 2 7.95 9.59 2.84
CA GLU A 2 8.76 8.98 3.90
C GLU A 2 8.06 8.84 5.25
N LYS A 3 7.47 9.92 5.77
CA LYS A 3 6.80 9.93 7.07
C LYS A 3 5.60 8.98 7.21
N ILE A 4 5.01 8.52 6.10
CA ILE A 4 3.73 7.78 6.09
C ILE A 4 3.94 6.28 5.86
N CYS A 5 4.95 5.89 5.07
CA CYS A 5 5.14 4.49 4.67
C CYS A 5 6.52 3.95 5.08
N HIS A 6 7.58 4.66 4.73
CA HIS A 6 8.95 4.25 5.04
C HIS A 6 9.21 4.28 6.55
N THR A 7 8.99 5.43 7.19
CA THR A 7 9.30 5.61 8.62
C THR A 7 8.57 4.63 9.54
N PRO A 8 7.26 4.35 9.39
CA PRO A 8 6.61 3.31 10.19
C PRO A 8 7.18 1.91 9.94
N SER A 9 7.49 1.55 8.69
CA SER A 9 8.06 0.24 8.38
C SER A 9 9.44 0.02 9.01
N GLU A 10 10.25 1.08 9.11
CA GLU A 10 11.56 1.04 9.76
C GLU A 10 11.43 0.99 11.29
N ILE A 11 10.60 1.87 11.88
CA ILE A 11 10.41 1.94 13.34
C ILE A 11 9.87 0.61 13.89
N PHE A 12 8.88 0.04 13.23
CA PHE A 12 8.28 -1.22 13.66
C PHE A 12 8.99 -2.44 13.09
N GLN A 13 10.00 -2.27 12.24
CA GLN A 13 10.71 -3.37 11.56
C GLN A 13 9.76 -4.31 10.81
N VAL A 14 8.81 -3.73 10.06
CA VAL A 14 7.82 -4.49 9.28
C VAL A 14 8.53 -5.21 8.13
N GLU A 15 8.41 -6.53 8.08
CA GLU A 15 9.09 -7.35 7.10
C GLU A 15 8.55 -7.06 5.68
N LYS A 16 9.45 -6.73 4.75
CA LYS A 16 9.17 -6.64 3.29
C LYS A 16 8.01 -5.71 2.91
N ARG A 17 7.75 -4.67 3.69
CA ARG A 17 6.75 -3.63 3.42
C ARG A 17 7.35 -2.24 3.58
N GLY A 18 6.59 -1.23 3.18
CA GLY A 18 7.01 0.17 3.32
C GLY A 18 7.81 0.71 2.14
N PHE A 19 8.45 -0.13 1.31
CA PHE A 19 9.30 0.28 0.19
C PHE A 19 8.92 -0.39 -1.13
N ILE A 20 9.10 0.32 -2.25
CA ILE A 20 8.97 -0.26 -3.59
C ILE A 20 10.30 -0.91 -3.96
N ARG A 21 10.44 -2.21 -3.70
CA ARG A 21 11.65 -3.01 -3.95
C ARG A 21 11.30 -4.41 -4.42
N LYS A 22 12.19 -5.03 -5.19
CA LYS A 22 12.02 -6.44 -5.62
C LYS A 22 11.95 -7.34 -4.38
N GLY A 23 10.95 -8.22 -4.33
CA GLY A 23 10.74 -9.15 -3.21
C GLY A 23 9.90 -8.60 -2.05
N TYR A 24 9.44 -7.34 -2.13
CA TYR A 24 8.51 -6.74 -1.15
C TYR A 24 7.06 -6.98 -1.55
N TYR A 25 6.15 -6.89 -0.58
CA TYR A 25 4.72 -6.93 -0.86
C TYR A 25 4.29 -5.74 -1.70
N ALA A 26 3.45 -6.00 -2.71
CA ALA A 26 2.89 -4.96 -3.57
C ALA A 26 1.71 -4.26 -2.89
N ASP A 27 2.02 -3.47 -1.86
CA ASP A 27 1.09 -2.53 -1.23
C ASP A 27 1.29 -1.15 -1.87
N LEU A 28 0.43 -0.80 -2.82
CA LEU A 28 0.63 0.35 -3.69
C LEU A 28 -0.67 1.16 -3.79
N VAL A 29 -0.53 2.48 -3.83
CA VAL A 29 -1.64 3.40 -4.09
C VAL A 29 -1.30 4.22 -5.32
N LEU A 30 -2.16 4.18 -6.33
CA LEU A 30 -2.09 5.04 -7.51
C LEU A 30 -2.97 6.26 -7.29
N LEU A 31 -2.38 7.43 -7.48
CA LEU A 31 -3.07 8.71 -7.41
C LEU A 31 -3.31 9.22 -8.83
N LYS A 32 -4.49 9.78 -9.06
CA LYS A 32 -4.82 10.54 -10.25
C LYS A 32 -4.79 12.03 -9.89
N GLU A 33 -4.07 12.79 -10.70
CA GLU A 33 -4.06 14.24 -10.63
C GLU A 33 -5.36 14.79 -11.24
N GLU A 34 -6.05 15.64 -10.47
CA GLU A 34 -7.18 16.44 -10.92
C GLU A 34 -6.87 17.91 -10.65
N THR A 35 -7.53 18.84 -11.34
CA THR A 35 -7.22 20.26 -11.22
C THR A 35 -7.33 20.70 -9.76
N PHE A 36 -6.18 21.01 -9.14
CA PHE A 36 -6.00 21.41 -7.74
C PHE A 36 -6.15 20.32 -6.64
N GLN A 37 -6.36 19.04 -6.97
CA GLN A 37 -6.47 17.95 -5.98
C GLN A 37 -5.95 16.60 -6.48
N TYR A 38 -5.60 15.70 -5.56
CA TYR A 38 -5.28 14.30 -5.89
C TYR A 38 -6.41 13.39 -5.43
N LYS A 39 -6.78 12.43 -6.28
CA LYS A 39 -7.74 11.37 -5.94
C LYS A 39 -7.05 10.02 -5.98
N VAL A 40 -7.39 9.13 -5.05
CA VAL A 40 -6.98 7.72 -5.15
C VAL A 40 -7.71 7.09 -6.34
N ASP A 41 -6.97 6.63 -7.34
CA ASP A 41 -7.50 5.90 -8.49
C ASP A 41 -7.61 4.41 -8.15
N LYS A 42 -6.51 3.82 -7.64
CA LYS A 42 -6.40 2.39 -7.36
C LYS A 42 -5.58 2.12 -6.12
N THR A 43 -5.98 1.07 -5.39
CA THR A 43 -5.20 0.54 -4.26
C THR A 43 -4.96 -0.94 -4.47
N PHE A 44 -3.69 -1.35 -4.38
CA PHE A 44 -3.25 -2.72 -4.38
C PHE A 44 -2.82 -3.12 -2.98
N VAL A 45 -3.28 -4.28 -2.51
CA VAL A 45 -2.88 -4.87 -1.23
C VAL A 45 -2.31 -6.25 -1.52
N ASN A 46 -1.03 -6.47 -1.23
CA ASN A 46 -0.32 -7.70 -1.61
C ASN A 46 -0.47 -8.06 -3.12
N GLY A 47 -0.56 -7.05 -3.99
CA GLY A 47 -0.75 -7.23 -5.44
C GLY A 47 -2.20 -7.49 -5.89
N HIS A 48 -3.16 -7.60 -4.97
CA HIS A 48 -4.58 -7.66 -5.30
C HIS A 48 -5.18 -6.26 -5.42
N LEU A 49 -5.91 -5.99 -6.51
CA LEU A 49 -6.63 -4.72 -6.71
C LEU A 49 -7.84 -4.66 -5.76
N ALA A 50 -7.63 -4.06 -4.59
CA ALA A 50 -8.64 -3.98 -3.53
C ALA A 50 -9.58 -2.78 -3.70
N TYR A 51 -9.16 -1.75 -4.44
CA TYR A 51 -9.97 -0.58 -4.73
C TYR A 51 -9.71 -0.08 -6.15
N ASN A 52 -10.78 0.26 -6.87
CA ASN A 52 -10.70 0.88 -8.19
C ASN A 52 -11.87 1.85 -8.39
N ASN A 53 -11.58 3.13 -8.55
CA ASN A 53 -12.56 4.16 -8.91
C ASN A 53 -13.87 4.07 -8.11
N THR A 54 -13.77 4.10 -6.77
CA THR A 54 -14.89 4.00 -5.79
C THR A 54 -15.46 2.61 -5.52
N VAL A 55 -15.04 1.58 -6.24
CA VAL A 55 -15.45 0.19 -5.99
C VAL A 55 -14.40 -0.53 -5.16
N PHE A 56 -14.84 -1.17 -4.07
CA PHE A 56 -14.01 -2.04 -3.24
C PHE A 56 -14.19 -3.51 -3.64
N ASP A 57 -13.10 -4.25 -3.68
CA ASP A 57 -13.10 -5.71 -3.79
C ASP A 57 -12.87 -6.32 -2.40
N GLU A 58 -13.92 -6.93 -1.84
CA GLU A 58 -13.90 -7.56 -0.52
C GLU A 58 -13.66 -9.08 -0.59
N SER A 59 -13.43 -9.63 -1.78
CA SER A 59 -13.25 -11.08 -1.99
C SER A 59 -11.99 -11.64 -1.32
N LYS A 60 -10.98 -10.80 -1.09
CA LYS A 60 -9.75 -11.15 -0.38
C LYS A 60 -9.56 -10.30 0.87
N LYS A 61 -9.39 -10.99 1.99
CA LYS A 61 -8.98 -10.37 3.26
C LYS A 61 -7.48 -10.03 3.25
N GLY A 62 -7.12 -9.00 4.02
CA GLY A 62 -5.72 -8.64 4.25
C GLY A 62 -4.93 -9.72 4.97
N MET A 63 -3.60 -9.58 4.96
CA MET A 63 -2.68 -10.47 5.67
C MET A 63 -2.14 -9.79 6.92
N ARG A 64 -1.84 -10.59 7.95
CA ARG A 64 -1.18 -10.11 9.17
C ARG A 64 0.22 -9.57 8.85
N LEU A 65 0.61 -8.48 9.51
CA LEU A 65 1.97 -7.97 9.43
C LEU A 65 2.95 -8.93 10.14
N SER A 66 4.08 -9.17 9.49
CA SER A 66 5.26 -9.82 10.07
C SER A 66 6.29 -8.76 10.43
N PHE A 67 7.09 -9.01 11.47
CA PHE A 67 8.11 -8.10 11.95
C PHE A 67 9.43 -8.86 12.10
N GLU A 68 10.53 -8.26 11.65
CA GLU A 68 11.87 -8.79 11.91
C GLU A 68 12.17 -8.63 13.41
N ARG A 69 12.65 -9.69 14.06
CA ARG A 69 13.03 -9.71 15.48
C ARG A 69 14.54 -9.77 15.62
#